data_AF-A0A5E3XG23-F1
#
_entry.id   AF-A0A5E3XG23-F1
#
_cell.length_a   1.000
_cell.length_b   1.000
_cell.length_c   1.000
_cell.angle_alpha   90.00
_cell.angle_beta   90.00
_cell.angle_gamma   90.00
#
_symmetry.space_group_name_H-M   'P 1'
#
loop_
_entity.id
_entity.type
_entity.pdbx_description
1 polymer ?
#
loop_
_entity_poly.entity_id
_entity_poly.type
_entity_poly.pdbx_seq_one_letter_code
_entity_poly.pdbx_strand_id
1 'polypeptide(L)'
;MSMSDPSEHESAWFPEITRRLVELNASTITGRQKGTGFESELDHEIHSLEHATIQLKRLRNAQRPLLRLPPEVLGAITEYLLDEWPAFERPREDDDEAIAEDSDVDVDDYVYQPKNTVKRLLLGWILLTHACHTLRELLLSRHAFWARIVTQSEKGRDTILARCGETPLDLTVDSPRFYALNLARQALEFIFKHLDRAHTIRVNTSAQDSVAFFDPAKLLQNSMPHLTSLYISLTHNFKRIPLLSPEVLELPTLDAPRLTRLQLTNFLLPFVPNGLVKLTLRFHHRFDSISTEYFLDVLHRSERLESLTVEHCLPLLPAAEPTSPPLLPRLQAANFTDAPRQVISAWLYIRAHRPSVCFVLELDEGFKRPSPDDPPVPAPLQGNIDGTIAGLSIHDRDHTYSYGCHDYWEDGIDGIEEYDLSFFASQEGATLRDWRYGRGDDMFRSGFKRRLTTSFKRATKTTPFAVMNVLTSVIDFSALTTLSLHTGALNPPTAQWIDVLRPMAQLHTMFLRSGTKSVTKALTPSPSDEPILPRLRLLWIHALVLIKGPTTESVPHDGLATYTRTFQARTKHGVPLQHLRIDRLQMEKEIG
;
A
#
# COMPACT_ATOMS: atom_id res chain seq x y z
N MET A 1 -63.70 -24.20 -1.52
CA MET A 1 -62.88 -23.74 -2.67
C MET A 1 -61.81 -24.78 -2.89
N SER A 2 -61.97 -25.60 -3.93
CA SER A 2 -60.97 -26.60 -4.32
C SER A 2 -59.78 -25.85 -4.92
N MET A 3 -58.60 -25.95 -4.29
CA MET A 3 -57.36 -25.50 -4.93
C MET A 3 -57.10 -26.47 -6.08
N SER A 4 -57.42 -26.04 -7.30
CA SER A 4 -57.01 -26.73 -8.53
C SER A 4 -55.51 -27.00 -8.46
N ASP A 5 -55.14 -28.25 -8.71
CA ASP A 5 -53.77 -28.73 -8.64
C ASP A 5 -52.91 -27.87 -9.59
N PRO A 6 -51.92 -27.12 -9.08
CA PRO A 6 -51.11 -26.23 -9.90
C PRO A 6 -50.37 -26.97 -11.02
N SER A 7 -50.25 -28.29 -10.94
CA SER A 7 -49.67 -29.14 -11.99
C SER A 7 -50.49 -29.17 -13.29
N GLU A 8 -51.82 -28.97 -13.25
CA GLU A 8 -52.65 -29.02 -14.47
C GLU A 8 -52.41 -27.80 -15.37
N HIS A 9 -52.13 -26.62 -14.80
CA HIS A 9 -51.89 -25.40 -15.57
C HIS A 9 -50.50 -25.33 -16.21
N GLU A 10 -49.49 -26.00 -15.65
CA GLU A 10 -48.13 -26.02 -16.23
C GLU A 10 -48.06 -26.87 -17.52
N SER A 11 -48.91 -27.89 -17.65
CA SER A 11 -48.95 -28.76 -18.84
C SER A 11 -49.43 -28.06 -20.11
N ALA A 12 -50.18 -26.95 -19.98
CA ALA A 12 -50.81 -26.27 -21.12
C ALA A 12 -49.83 -25.49 -22.01
N TRP A 13 -48.62 -25.20 -21.53
CA TRP A 13 -47.64 -24.41 -22.28
C TRP A 13 -46.91 -25.21 -23.37
N PHE A 14 -46.89 -26.55 -23.25
CA PHE A 14 -46.21 -27.44 -24.20
C PHE A 14 -47.03 -28.71 -24.48
N PRO A 15 -48.25 -28.59 -25.04
CA PRO A 15 -49.19 -29.70 -25.17
C PRO A 15 -48.62 -30.87 -25.99
N GLU A 16 -47.74 -30.59 -26.95
CA GLU A 16 -47.11 -31.61 -27.77
C GLU A 16 -46.07 -32.44 -27.01
N ILE A 17 -45.30 -31.82 -26.10
CA ILE A 17 -44.35 -32.53 -25.24
C ILE A 17 -45.11 -33.42 -24.25
N THR A 18 -46.19 -32.89 -23.65
CA THR A 18 -47.05 -33.66 -22.75
C THR A 18 -47.69 -34.85 -23.47
N ARG A 19 -48.21 -34.64 -24.68
CA ARG A 19 -48.75 -35.72 -25.53
C ARG A 19 -47.69 -36.79 -25.79
N ARG A 20 -46.47 -36.36 -26.13
CA ARG A 20 -45.37 -37.26 -26.46
C ARG A 20 -44.90 -38.09 -25.26
N LEU A 21 -44.78 -37.47 -24.08
CA LEU A 21 -44.46 -38.18 -22.83
C LEU A 21 -45.52 -39.24 -22.48
N VAL A 22 -46.80 -38.95 -22.72
CA VAL A 22 -47.89 -39.93 -22.54
C VAL A 22 -47.76 -41.09 -23.54
N GLU A 23 -47.44 -40.82 -24.81
CA GLU A 23 -47.20 -41.86 -25.83
C GLU A 23 -46.01 -42.77 -25.48
N LEU A 24 -44.90 -42.19 -25.01
CA LEU A 24 -43.72 -42.93 -24.56
C LEU A 24 -44.01 -43.79 -23.32
N ASN A 25 -44.74 -43.23 -22.35
CA ASN A 25 -45.13 -43.96 -21.14
C ASN A 25 -46.09 -45.12 -21.47
N ALA A 26 -47.07 -44.89 -22.36
CA ALA A 26 -47.97 -45.93 -22.83
C ALA A 26 -47.22 -47.06 -23.57
N SER A 27 -46.21 -46.71 -24.37
CA SER A 27 -45.34 -47.68 -25.08
C SER A 27 -44.50 -48.50 -24.11
N THR A 28 -44.06 -47.88 -23.01
CA THR A 28 -43.31 -48.54 -21.91
C THR A 28 -44.20 -49.52 -21.14
N ILE A 29 -45.40 -49.10 -20.74
CA ILE A 29 -46.36 -49.92 -19.99
C ILE A 29 -46.85 -51.11 -20.82
N THR A 30 -47.08 -50.91 -22.12
CA THR A 30 -47.59 -51.97 -23.01
C THR A 30 -46.52 -52.95 -23.48
N GLY A 31 -45.23 -52.69 -23.19
CA GLY A 31 -44.11 -53.55 -23.59
C GLY A 31 -43.92 -53.68 -25.11
N ARG A 32 -44.54 -52.80 -25.90
CA ARG A 32 -44.72 -52.97 -27.35
C ARG A 32 -43.48 -52.59 -28.17
N GLN A 33 -42.50 -51.94 -27.56
CA GLN A 33 -41.22 -51.58 -28.18
C GLN A 33 -40.05 -51.84 -27.23
N LYS A 34 -39.40 -53.00 -27.39
CA LYS A 34 -38.03 -53.28 -26.89
C LYS A 34 -37.04 -53.42 -28.06
N GLY A 35 -37.27 -52.66 -29.13
CA GLY A 35 -36.28 -52.53 -30.20
C GLY A 35 -35.15 -51.63 -29.73
N THR A 36 -33.92 -51.90 -30.17
CA THR A 36 -32.72 -51.09 -29.88
C THR A 36 -32.84 -49.60 -30.30
N GLY A 37 -33.90 -49.21 -31.00
CA GLY A 37 -34.18 -47.83 -31.39
C GLY A 37 -34.89 -46.96 -30.34
N PHE A 38 -35.56 -47.55 -29.34
CA PHE A 38 -36.35 -46.77 -28.36
C PHE A 38 -35.46 -45.89 -27.46
N GLU A 39 -34.33 -46.43 -26.98
CA GLU A 39 -33.36 -45.65 -26.18
C GLU A 39 -32.77 -44.49 -26.99
N SER A 40 -32.43 -44.71 -28.25
CA SER A 40 -31.91 -43.67 -29.16
C SER A 40 -32.93 -42.57 -29.45
N GLU A 41 -34.22 -42.93 -29.60
CA GLU A 41 -35.32 -41.96 -29.78
C GLU A 41 -35.53 -41.12 -28.51
N LEU A 42 -35.48 -41.75 -27.33
CA LEU A 42 -35.58 -41.06 -26.04
C LEU A 42 -34.40 -40.10 -25.82
N ASP A 43 -33.17 -40.54 -26.08
CA ASP A 43 -31.96 -39.71 -25.98
C ASP A 43 -32.03 -38.52 -26.93
N HIS A 44 -32.54 -38.72 -28.15
CA HIS A 44 -32.76 -37.64 -29.11
C HIS A 44 -33.79 -36.60 -28.61
N GLU A 45 -34.91 -37.06 -28.05
CA GLU A 45 -35.93 -36.16 -27.47
C GLU A 45 -35.41 -35.39 -26.25
N ILE A 46 -34.67 -36.06 -25.35
CA ILE A 46 -34.01 -35.41 -24.21
C ILE A 46 -33.09 -34.29 -24.71
N HIS A 47 -32.22 -34.56 -25.68
CA HIS A 47 -31.33 -33.55 -26.25
C HIS A 47 -32.08 -32.39 -26.94
N SER A 48 -33.21 -32.67 -27.60
CA SER A 48 -34.05 -31.63 -28.21
C SER A 48 -34.67 -30.70 -27.15
N LEU A 49 -35.18 -31.27 -26.05
CA LEU A 49 -35.72 -30.52 -24.92
C LEU A 49 -34.65 -29.70 -24.18
N GLU A 50 -33.46 -30.27 -24.00
CA GLU A 50 -32.30 -29.56 -23.43
C GLU A 50 -31.92 -28.37 -24.32
N HIS A 51 -31.86 -28.55 -25.64
CA HIS A 51 -31.57 -27.48 -26.59
C HIS A 51 -32.63 -26.37 -26.52
N ALA A 52 -33.93 -26.71 -26.54
CA ALA A 52 -35.01 -25.75 -26.41
C ALA A 52 -34.94 -24.98 -25.07
N THR A 53 -34.64 -25.67 -23.98
CA THR A 53 -34.44 -25.07 -22.65
C THR A 53 -33.28 -24.07 -22.65
N ILE A 54 -32.17 -24.41 -23.31
CA ILE A 54 -31.01 -23.51 -23.47
C ILE A 54 -31.42 -22.25 -24.26
N GLN A 55 -32.17 -22.38 -25.35
CA GLN A 55 -32.62 -21.24 -26.15
C GLN A 55 -33.56 -20.32 -25.36
N LEU A 56 -34.52 -20.87 -24.61
CA LEU A 56 -35.40 -20.09 -23.73
C LEU A 56 -34.62 -19.36 -22.63
N LYS A 57 -33.61 -20.01 -22.03
CA LYS A 57 -32.71 -19.37 -21.06
C LYS A 57 -31.91 -18.23 -21.69
N ARG A 58 -31.43 -18.40 -22.94
CA ARG A 58 -30.74 -17.34 -23.70
C ARG A 58 -31.65 -16.15 -23.95
N LEU A 59 -32.89 -16.37 -24.40
CA LEU A 59 -33.88 -15.31 -24.60
C LEU A 59 -34.20 -14.58 -23.30
N ARG A 60 -34.45 -15.31 -22.21
CA ARG A 60 -34.68 -14.73 -20.88
C ARG A 60 -33.52 -13.85 -20.43
N ASN A 61 -32.28 -14.30 -20.67
CA ASN A 61 -31.09 -13.53 -20.34
C ASN A 61 -30.95 -12.28 -21.22
N ALA A 62 -31.22 -12.38 -22.52
CA ALA A 62 -31.19 -11.23 -23.45
C ALA A 62 -32.21 -10.14 -23.07
N GLN A 63 -33.27 -10.48 -22.33
CA GLN A 63 -34.25 -9.51 -21.82
C GLN A 63 -33.84 -8.84 -20.50
N ARG A 64 -32.77 -9.28 -19.83
CA ARG A 64 -32.31 -8.66 -18.58
C ARG A 64 -31.73 -7.27 -18.87
N PRO A 65 -32.09 -6.22 -18.10
CA PRO A 65 -31.64 -4.85 -18.37
C PRO A 65 -30.13 -4.71 -18.55
N LEU A 66 -29.33 -5.39 -17.71
CA LEU A 66 -27.88 -5.40 -17.81
C LEU A 66 -27.39 -5.93 -19.17
N LEU A 67 -27.97 -7.02 -19.67
CA LEU A 67 -27.53 -7.69 -20.90
C LEU A 67 -28.04 -7.02 -22.17
N ARG A 68 -28.88 -5.98 -22.06
CA ARG A 68 -29.32 -5.13 -23.17
C ARG A 68 -28.39 -3.93 -23.41
N LEU A 69 -27.41 -3.73 -22.52
CA LEU A 69 -26.41 -2.69 -22.70
C LEU A 69 -25.51 -3.00 -23.90
N PRO A 70 -24.98 -1.97 -24.57
CA PRO A 70 -23.98 -2.16 -25.63
C PRO A 70 -22.76 -2.95 -25.13
N PRO A 71 -22.10 -3.75 -25.98
CA PRO A 71 -20.94 -4.56 -25.60
C PRO A 71 -19.77 -3.71 -25.08
N GLU A 72 -19.66 -2.45 -25.49
CA GLU A 72 -18.65 -1.51 -25.00
C GLU A 72 -18.90 -1.17 -23.53
N VAL A 73 -20.16 -0.92 -23.15
CA VAL A 73 -20.58 -0.62 -21.77
C VAL A 73 -20.40 -1.84 -20.89
N LEU A 74 -20.81 -3.02 -21.36
CA LEU A 74 -20.56 -4.27 -20.65
C LEU A 74 -19.06 -4.55 -20.48
N GLY A 75 -18.28 -4.20 -21.49
CA GLY A 75 -16.83 -4.25 -21.46
C GLY A 75 -16.23 -3.38 -20.37
N ALA A 76 -16.61 -2.10 -20.32
CA ALA A 76 -16.18 -1.17 -19.28
C ALA A 76 -16.61 -1.63 -17.88
N ILE A 77 -17.86 -2.10 -17.71
CA ILE A 77 -18.33 -2.68 -16.44
C ILE A 77 -17.44 -3.87 -16.05
N THR A 78 -17.09 -4.72 -17.01
CA THR A 78 -16.21 -5.86 -16.72
C THR A 78 -14.81 -5.39 -16.34
N GLU A 79 -14.24 -4.39 -17.00
CA GLU A 79 -12.93 -3.84 -16.63
C GLU A 79 -12.88 -3.42 -15.17
N TYR A 80 -13.92 -2.73 -14.67
CA TYR A 80 -14.05 -2.43 -13.24
C TYR A 80 -14.19 -3.69 -12.38
N LEU A 81 -14.97 -4.68 -12.82
CA LEU A 81 -15.11 -5.94 -12.11
C LEU A 81 -13.82 -6.77 -12.05
N LEU A 82 -12.89 -6.62 -12.99
CA LEU A 82 -11.61 -7.34 -12.95
C LEU A 82 -10.77 -6.92 -11.74
N ASP A 83 -10.88 -5.66 -11.34
CA ASP A 83 -10.13 -5.10 -10.22
C ASP A 83 -10.82 -5.39 -8.88
N GLU A 84 -12.17 -5.36 -8.85
CA GLU A 84 -12.97 -5.64 -7.64
C GLU A 84 -13.21 -7.15 -7.40
N TRP A 85 -13.15 -7.98 -8.44
CA TRP A 85 -13.40 -9.43 -8.37
C TRP A 85 -12.41 -10.23 -9.24
N PRO A 86 -11.10 -10.18 -8.89
CA PRO A 86 -10.05 -10.79 -9.69
C PRO A 86 -10.19 -12.32 -9.77
N ALA A 87 -9.77 -12.90 -10.89
CA ALA A 87 -9.67 -14.36 -10.99
C ALA A 87 -8.56 -14.87 -10.06
N PHE A 88 -8.77 -16.04 -9.49
CA PHE A 88 -7.81 -16.70 -8.59
C PHE A 88 -7.41 -15.83 -7.39
N GLU A 89 -8.34 -15.00 -6.90
CA GLU A 89 -8.15 -14.22 -5.68
C GLU A 89 -7.94 -15.16 -4.50
N ARG A 90 -7.02 -14.80 -3.61
CA ARG A 90 -6.79 -15.55 -2.37
C ARG A 90 -7.72 -15.04 -1.28
N PRO A 91 -8.14 -15.90 -0.35
CA PRO A 91 -8.57 -15.42 0.96
C PRO A 91 -7.51 -14.44 1.48
N ARG A 92 -7.93 -13.27 1.98
CA ARG A 92 -7.00 -12.29 2.54
C ARG A 92 -6.27 -12.94 3.71
N GLU A 93 -4.95 -12.73 3.75
CA GLU A 93 -4.07 -13.28 4.80
C GLU A 93 -4.43 -12.74 6.20
N ASP A 94 -5.23 -11.66 6.27
CA ASP A 94 -5.77 -11.07 7.51
C ASP A 94 -6.61 -12.07 8.35
N ASP A 95 -7.12 -13.15 7.76
CA ASP A 95 -7.87 -14.18 8.49
C ASP A 95 -6.97 -15.22 9.19
N ASP A 96 -5.66 -15.25 8.89
CA ASP A 96 -4.72 -16.28 9.38
C ASP A 96 -3.82 -15.82 10.56
N GLU A 97 -3.73 -14.51 10.85
CA GLU A 97 -2.95 -14.01 12.02
C GLU A 97 -3.55 -14.45 13.37
N ALA A 98 -4.78 -14.96 13.41
CA ALA A 98 -5.44 -15.35 14.66
C ALA A 98 -5.08 -16.76 15.18
N ILE A 99 -4.21 -17.53 14.52
CA ILE A 99 -3.95 -18.95 14.89
C ILE A 99 -2.46 -19.26 15.17
N ALA A 100 -1.54 -18.32 14.96
CA ALA A 100 -0.10 -18.62 14.96
C ALA A 100 0.63 -18.55 16.32
N GLU A 101 -0.05 -18.28 17.45
CA GLU A 101 0.66 -17.95 18.70
C GLU A 101 0.99 -19.11 19.65
N ASP A 102 0.62 -20.38 19.40
CA ASP A 102 0.78 -21.38 20.49
C ASP A 102 1.12 -22.82 20.07
N SER A 103 1.80 -23.03 18.93
CA SER A 103 2.25 -24.38 18.58
C SER A 103 3.71 -24.46 18.15
N ASP A 104 4.58 -24.92 19.06
CA ASP A 104 5.95 -25.43 18.83
C ASP A 104 5.98 -26.70 17.93
N VAL A 105 5.08 -26.80 16.97
CA VAL A 105 4.98 -27.96 16.08
C VAL A 105 5.93 -27.74 14.90
N ASP A 106 6.88 -28.66 14.74
CA ASP A 106 7.86 -28.69 13.65
C ASP A 106 7.27 -28.22 12.32
N VAL A 107 7.76 -27.07 11.85
CA VAL A 107 7.24 -26.26 10.73
C VAL A 107 7.38 -26.96 9.36
N ASP A 108 8.07 -28.10 9.30
CA ASP A 108 8.44 -28.75 8.03
C ASP A 108 7.33 -29.59 7.37
N ASP A 109 6.17 -29.80 8.00
CA ASP A 109 5.09 -30.64 7.41
C ASP A 109 3.67 -30.02 7.42
N TYR A 110 3.54 -28.73 7.75
CA TYR A 110 2.26 -28.02 7.58
C TYR A 110 2.02 -27.68 6.10
N VAL A 111 1.61 -28.68 5.32
CA VAL A 111 0.96 -28.45 4.03
C VAL A 111 -0.33 -27.69 4.33
N TYR A 112 -0.27 -26.36 4.21
CA TYR A 112 -1.41 -25.46 4.38
C TYR A 112 -2.57 -25.95 3.50
N GLN A 113 -3.54 -26.63 4.12
CA GLN A 113 -4.79 -27.00 3.49
C GLN A 113 -5.78 -25.87 3.80
N PRO A 114 -6.06 -24.95 2.85
CA PRO A 114 -7.04 -23.89 3.08
C PRO A 114 -8.37 -24.53 3.49
N LYS A 115 -8.84 -24.21 4.70
CA LYS A 115 -10.09 -24.71 5.27
C LYS A 115 -11.26 -24.32 4.37
N ASN A 116 -11.69 -25.21 3.48
CA ASN A 116 -12.99 -25.24 2.78
C ASN A 116 -13.63 -23.89 2.35
N THR A 117 -12.85 -22.83 2.13
CA THR A 117 -13.32 -21.62 1.46
C THR A 117 -13.84 -22.08 0.10
N VAL A 118 -15.08 -21.70 -0.21
CA VAL A 118 -15.83 -22.25 -1.35
C VAL A 118 -14.98 -22.10 -2.61
N LYS A 119 -14.35 -23.19 -3.07
CA LYS A 119 -13.41 -23.21 -4.21
C LYS A 119 -13.96 -22.52 -5.47
N ARG A 120 -15.29 -22.37 -5.58
CA ARG A 120 -15.96 -21.63 -6.65
C ARG A 120 -15.69 -20.13 -6.61
N LEU A 121 -15.58 -19.50 -5.44
CA LEU A 121 -15.32 -18.05 -5.33
C LEU A 121 -13.93 -17.67 -5.86
N LEU A 122 -12.99 -18.63 -5.90
CA LEU A 122 -11.64 -18.42 -6.43
C LEU A 122 -11.61 -18.20 -7.95
N LEU A 123 -12.68 -18.46 -8.71
CA LEU A 123 -12.66 -18.20 -10.15
C LEU A 123 -12.89 -16.72 -10.50
N GLY A 124 -13.33 -15.90 -9.55
CA GLY A 124 -13.57 -14.47 -9.77
C GLY A 124 -14.48 -14.19 -10.97
N TRP A 125 -14.12 -13.18 -11.76
CA TRP A 125 -14.80 -12.82 -13.00
C TRP A 125 -14.93 -13.96 -14.02
N ILE A 126 -14.12 -15.03 -13.96
CA ILE A 126 -14.27 -16.18 -14.87
C ILE A 126 -15.66 -16.81 -14.71
N LEU A 127 -16.26 -16.77 -13.52
CA LEU A 127 -17.63 -17.21 -13.28
C LEU A 127 -18.65 -16.43 -14.13
N LEU A 128 -18.37 -15.16 -14.44
CA LEU A 128 -19.22 -14.34 -15.30
C LEU A 128 -19.32 -14.92 -16.71
N THR A 129 -18.28 -15.60 -17.18
CA THR A 129 -18.27 -16.33 -18.47
C THR A 129 -19.20 -17.57 -18.48
N HIS A 130 -19.76 -17.93 -17.32
CA HIS A 130 -20.71 -19.03 -17.16
C HIS A 130 -22.15 -18.54 -16.94
N ALA A 131 -22.37 -17.24 -16.75
CA ALA A 131 -23.70 -16.68 -16.47
C ALA A 131 -24.62 -16.73 -17.71
N CYS A 132 -24.12 -16.31 -18.88
CA CYS A 132 -24.85 -16.39 -20.15
C CYS A 132 -23.91 -16.41 -21.36
N HIS A 133 -24.45 -16.75 -22.53
CA HIS A 133 -23.70 -16.82 -23.79
C HIS A 133 -23.09 -15.48 -24.19
N THR A 134 -23.86 -14.39 -24.11
CA THR A 134 -23.41 -13.05 -24.51
C THR A 134 -22.21 -12.59 -23.69
N LEU A 135 -22.26 -12.75 -22.36
CA LEU A 135 -21.12 -12.43 -21.50
C LEU A 135 -19.94 -13.35 -21.77
N ARG A 136 -20.19 -14.64 -22.01
CA ARG A 136 -19.14 -15.59 -22.37
C ARG A 136 -18.40 -15.16 -23.63
N GLU A 137 -19.10 -14.86 -24.72
CA GLU A 137 -18.49 -14.41 -25.97
C GLU A 137 -17.75 -13.09 -25.80
N LEU A 138 -18.37 -12.12 -25.14
CA LEU A 138 -17.76 -10.82 -24.85
C LEU A 138 -16.42 -11.00 -24.11
N LEU A 139 -16.41 -11.77 -23.04
CA LEU A 139 -15.22 -11.97 -22.20
C LEU A 139 -14.17 -12.86 -22.87
N LEU A 140 -14.58 -13.89 -23.63
CA LEU A 140 -13.64 -14.72 -24.38
C LEU A 140 -12.97 -13.95 -25.53
N SER A 141 -13.66 -12.98 -26.13
CA SER A 141 -13.10 -12.13 -27.19
C SER A 141 -12.07 -11.10 -26.68
N ARG A 142 -12.06 -10.82 -25.37
CA ARG A 142 -11.17 -9.83 -24.76
C ARG A 142 -9.87 -10.47 -24.29
N HIS A 143 -8.97 -10.70 -25.24
CA HIS A 143 -7.67 -11.32 -25.03
C HIS A 143 -6.84 -10.70 -23.87
N ALA A 144 -6.91 -9.37 -23.69
CA ALA A 144 -6.24 -8.66 -22.61
C ALA A 144 -6.64 -9.15 -21.21
N PHE A 145 -7.89 -9.62 -21.03
CA PHE A 145 -8.35 -10.11 -19.73
C PHE A 145 -7.68 -11.43 -19.37
N TRP A 146 -7.51 -12.31 -20.35
CA TRP A 146 -6.82 -13.59 -20.19
C TRP A 146 -5.31 -13.38 -20.00
N ALA A 147 -4.74 -12.40 -20.69
CA ALA A 147 -3.32 -12.05 -20.59
C ALA A 147 -2.92 -11.58 -19.18
N ARG A 148 -3.82 -10.94 -18.44
CA ARG A 148 -3.61 -10.51 -17.04
C ARG A 148 -3.50 -11.67 -16.03
N ILE A 149 -4.01 -12.85 -16.39
CA ILE A 149 -4.17 -13.98 -15.46
C ILE A 149 -3.45 -15.26 -15.91
N VAL A 150 -2.66 -15.19 -16.99
CA VAL A 150 -2.07 -16.37 -17.64
C VAL A 150 -1.17 -17.19 -16.70
N THR A 151 -0.49 -16.56 -15.76
CA THR A 151 0.38 -17.25 -14.79
C THR A 151 -0.35 -17.70 -13.52
N GLN A 152 -1.62 -17.33 -13.33
CA GLN A 152 -2.33 -17.55 -12.07
C GLN A 152 -2.85 -18.99 -11.90
N SER A 153 -2.96 -19.75 -12.98
CA SER A 153 -3.44 -21.14 -12.99
C SER A 153 -2.52 -22.02 -13.82
N GLU A 154 -1.77 -22.89 -13.14
CA GLU A 154 -0.88 -23.87 -13.79
C GLU A 154 -1.66 -24.85 -14.68
N LYS A 155 -2.72 -25.46 -14.14
CA LYS A 155 -3.50 -26.48 -14.86
C LYS A 155 -4.24 -25.93 -16.09
N GLY A 156 -4.62 -24.64 -16.04
CA GLY A 156 -5.33 -23.97 -17.13
C GLY A 156 -4.44 -23.13 -18.04
N ARG A 157 -3.12 -23.11 -17.79
CA ARG A 157 -2.18 -22.14 -18.38
C ARG A 157 -2.25 -22.14 -19.90
N ASP A 158 -2.19 -23.30 -20.53
CA ASP A 158 -2.18 -23.41 -21.99
C ASP A 158 -3.50 -22.95 -22.62
N THR A 159 -4.63 -23.23 -21.97
CA THR A 159 -5.95 -22.75 -22.42
C THR A 159 -6.06 -21.25 -22.27
N ILE A 160 -5.56 -20.68 -21.16
CA ILE A 160 -5.56 -19.23 -20.94
C ILE A 160 -4.62 -18.56 -21.94
N LEU A 161 -3.42 -19.09 -22.14
CA LEU A 161 -2.44 -18.58 -23.11
C LEU A 161 -3.01 -18.58 -24.53
N ALA A 162 -3.69 -19.65 -24.95
CA ALA A 162 -4.37 -19.70 -26.24
C ALA A 162 -5.42 -18.59 -26.38
N ARG A 163 -6.12 -18.25 -25.29
CA ARG A 163 -7.10 -17.15 -25.25
C ARG A 163 -6.45 -15.77 -25.23
N CYS A 164 -5.16 -15.63 -24.91
CA CYS A 164 -4.45 -14.36 -24.97
C CYS A 164 -4.17 -13.90 -26.41
N GLY A 165 -4.25 -14.80 -27.41
CA GLY A 165 -3.86 -14.49 -28.79
C GLY A 165 -2.43 -13.97 -28.84
N GLU A 166 -2.20 -12.83 -29.51
CA GLU A 166 -0.92 -12.10 -29.55
C GLU A 166 -0.83 -10.95 -28.53
N THR A 167 -1.76 -10.88 -27.58
CA THR A 167 -1.80 -9.77 -26.63
C THR A 167 -0.60 -9.83 -25.69
N PRO A 168 0.02 -8.68 -25.35
CA PRO A 168 1.07 -8.62 -24.33
C PRO A 168 0.60 -9.21 -22.99
N LEU A 169 1.48 -9.93 -22.30
CA LEU A 169 1.19 -10.77 -21.14
C LEU A 169 1.60 -10.09 -19.83
N ASP A 170 0.78 -10.21 -18.80
CA ASP A 170 1.21 -9.92 -17.42
C ASP A 170 1.68 -11.21 -16.77
N LEU A 171 2.98 -11.26 -16.50
CA LEU A 171 3.70 -12.43 -16.04
C LEU A 171 3.99 -12.29 -14.56
N THR A 172 3.22 -12.98 -13.72
CA THR A 172 3.35 -12.89 -12.26
C THR A 172 3.76 -14.22 -11.63
N VAL A 173 4.79 -14.19 -10.78
CA VAL A 173 5.18 -15.26 -9.85
C VAL A 173 5.13 -14.65 -8.46
N ASP A 174 4.23 -15.13 -7.60
CA ASP A 174 4.09 -14.62 -6.23
C ASP A 174 4.28 -15.73 -5.21
N SER A 175 5.23 -15.54 -4.30
CA SER A 175 5.78 -16.53 -3.37
C SER A 175 4.77 -17.35 -2.60
N PRO A 176 3.69 -16.77 -2.05
CA PRO A 176 2.83 -17.55 -1.18
C PRO A 176 2.03 -18.59 -1.99
N ARG A 177 2.08 -18.58 -3.34
CA ARG A 177 1.55 -19.64 -4.25
C ARG A 177 2.52 -20.79 -4.47
N PHE A 178 3.80 -20.61 -4.17
CA PHE A 178 4.86 -21.50 -4.62
C PHE A 178 5.78 -21.93 -3.47
N TYR A 179 5.19 -22.46 -2.39
CA TYR A 179 5.97 -23.22 -1.40
C TYR A 179 6.69 -24.42 -2.05
N ALA A 180 6.13 -24.97 -3.12
CA ALA A 180 6.79 -26.01 -3.92
C ALA A 180 7.76 -25.40 -4.93
N LEU A 181 9.06 -25.62 -4.73
CA LEU A 181 10.15 -25.18 -5.61
C LEU A 181 9.95 -25.54 -7.09
N ASN A 182 9.39 -26.72 -7.36
CA ASN A 182 9.11 -27.17 -8.72
C ASN A 182 8.12 -26.27 -9.45
N LEU A 183 7.11 -25.75 -8.73
CA LEU A 183 6.11 -24.86 -9.31
C LEU A 183 6.69 -23.47 -9.58
N ALA A 184 7.50 -22.94 -8.65
CA ALA A 184 8.24 -21.69 -8.86
C ALA A 184 9.14 -21.79 -10.10
N ARG A 185 9.90 -22.89 -10.23
CA ARG A 185 10.75 -23.17 -11.39
C ARG A 185 9.95 -23.19 -12.69
N GLN A 186 8.87 -23.97 -12.77
CA GLN A 186 8.04 -24.04 -13.97
C GLN A 186 7.39 -22.70 -14.33
N ALA A 187 7.03 -21.90 -13.32
CA ALA A 187 6.48 -20.57 -13.55
C ALA A 187 7.55 -19.61 -14.08
N LEU A 188 8.77 -19.63 -13.52
CA LEU A 188 9.90 -18.85 -14.03
C LEU A 188 10.31 -19.26 -15.45
N GLU A 189 10.38 -20.56 -15.74
CA GLU A 189 10.61 -21.08 -17.09
C GLU A 189 9.56 -20.57 -18.08
N PHE A 190 8.29 -20.55 -17.65
CA PHE A 190 7.21 -19.97 -18.45
C PHE A 190 7.40 -18.47 -18.69
N ILE A 191 7.82 -17.70 -17.67
CA ILE A 191 8.14 -16.27 -17.84
C ILE A 191 9.24 -16.09 -18.88
N PHE A 192 10.36 -16.81 -18.73
CA PHE A 192 11.49 -16.70 -19.65
C PHE A 192 11.13 -17.06 -21.08
N LYS A 193 10.24 -18.03 -21.29
CA LYS A 193 9.74 -18.44 -22.61
C LYS A 193 8.92 -17.36 -23.33
N HIS A 194 8.33 -16.43 -22.59
CA HIS A 194 7.36 -15.46 -23.11
C HIS A 194 7.75 -13.99 -22.85
N LEU A 195 9.05 -13.71 -22.70
CA LEU A 195 9.56 -12.36 -22.45
C LEU A 195 9.28 -11.39 -23.61
N ASP A 196 9.31 -11.86 -24.85
CA ASP A 196 9.02 -11.07 -26.05
C ASP A 196 7.62 -10.43 -26.04
N ARG A 197 6.68 -11.09 -25.35
CA ARG A 197 5.30 -10.63 -25.16
C ARG A 197 5.07 -9.97 -23.80
N ALA A 198 6.06 -9.89 -22.93
CA ALA A 198 5.88 -9.39 -21.58
C ALA A 198 5.45 -7.91 -21.59
N HIS A 199 4.34 -7.61 -20.91
CA HIS A 199 3.87 -6.26 -20.63
C HIS A 199 4.24 -5.83 -19.21
N THR A 200 3.96 -6.71 -18.27
CA THR A 200 4.33 -6.58 -16.86
C THR A 200 5.02 -7.86 -16.44
N ILE A 201 6.14 -7.75 -15.71
CA ILE A 201 6.76 -8.88 -15.02
C ILE A 201 6.74 -8.56 -13.54
N ARG A 202 6.16 -9.45 -12.74
CA ARG A 202 6.14 -9.36 -11.28
C ARG A 202 6.63 -10.67 -10.69
N VAL A 203 7.85 -10.68 -10.17
CA VAL A 203 8.43 -11.82 -9.46
C VAL A 203 8.58 -11.43 -8.01
N ASN A 204 7.84 -12.07 -7.13
CA ASN A 204 7.99 -11.97 -5.69
C ASN A 204 8.26 -13.39 -5.20
N THR A 205 9.46 -13.66 -4.70
CA THR A 205 9.79 -14.98 -4.18
C THR A 205 10.52 -14.92 -2.86
N SER A 206 10.11 -15.80 -1.97
CA SER A 206 10.59 -16.01 -0.61
C SER A 206 10.98 -17.48 -0.40
N ALA A 207 11.36 -18.21 -1.46
CA ALA A 207 11.87 -19.58 -1.34
C ALA A 207 13.35 -19.63 -1.77
N GLN A 208 14.23 -20.11 -0.90
CA GLN A 208 15.69 -19.92 -1.03
C GLN A 208 16.21 -20.53 -2.33
N ASP A 209 15.73 -21.72 -2.66
CA ASP A 209 16.16 -22.43 -3.86
C ASP A 209 15.49 -21.89 -5.13
N SER A 210 14.39 -21.13 -5.01
CA SER A 210 13.74 -20.53 -6.18
C SER A 210 14.58 -19.40 -6.79
N VAL A 211 15.36 -18.69 -5.97
CA VAL A 211 16.25 -17.62 -6.42
C VAL A 211 17.33 -18.17 -7.34
N ALA A 212 17.78 -19.41 -7.11
CA ALA A 212 18.78 -20.06 -7.97
C ALA A 212 18.28 -20.28 -9.41
N PHE A 213 16.95 -20.31 -9.64
CA PHE A 213 16.39 -20.41 -10.98
C PHE A 213 16.23 -19.05 -11.67
N PHE A 214 16.35 -17.95 -10.93
CA PHE A 214 16.24 -16.61 -11.47
C PHE A 214 17.59 -16.10 -11.93
N ASP A 215 17.91 -16.34 -13.19
CA ASP A 215 19.17 -15.92 -13.82
C ASP A 215 18.98 -14.55 -14.52
N PRO A 216 19.65 -13.46 -14.06
CA PRO A 216 19.59 -12.16 -14.72
C PRO A 216 20.01 -12.23 -16.18
N ALA A 217 20.96 -13.10 -16.55
CA ALA A 217 21.43 -13.23 -17.91
C ALA A 217 20.29 -13.64 -18.87
N LYS A 218 19.35 -14.48 -18.41
CA LYS A 218 18.19 -14.88 -19.22
C LYS A 218 17.24 -13.71 -19.49
N LEU A 219 17.08 -12.78 -18.54
CA LEU A 219 16.32 -11.56 -18.78
C LEU A 219 17.01 -10.68 -19.81
N LEU A 220 18.34 -10.51 -19.67
CA LEU A 220 19.12 -9.60 -20.51
C LEU A 220 19.35 -10.13 -21.94
N GLN A 221 19.23 -11.45 -22.16
CA GLN A 221 19.36 -12.09 -23.48
C GLN A 221 18.14 -11.89 -24.38
N ASN A 222 16.98 -11.47 -23.83
CA ASN A 222 15.72 -11.39 -24.56
C ASN A 222 15.27 -9.93 -24.69
N SER A 223 14.81 -9.57 -25.88
CA SER A 223 14.14 -8.28 -26.11
C SER A 223 12.74 -8.31 -25.52
N MET A 224 12.36 -7.24 -24.82
CA MET A 224 11.06 -7.08 -24.16
C MET A 224 10.37 -5.80 -24.67
N PRO A 225 9.94 -5.76 -25.95
CA PRO A 225 9.49 -4.54 -26.61
C PRO A 225 8.21 -3.94 -26.03
N HIS A 226 7.41 -4.74 -25.33
CA HIS A 226 6.13 -4.34 -24.73
C HIS A 226 6.20 -4.07 -23.22
N LEU A 227 7.35 -4.32 -22.59
CA LEU A 227 7.48 -4.27 -21.14
C LEU A 227 7.41 -2.83 -20.65
N THR A 228 6.43 -2.56 -19.79
CA THR A 228 6.22 -1.24 -19.18
C THR A 228 6.52 -1.21 -17.70
N SER A 229 6.41 -2.37 -17.03
CA SER A 229 6.60 -2.50 -15.58
C SER A 229 7.37 -3.78 -15.24
N LEU A 230 8.47 -3.64 -14.52
CA LEU A 230 9.27 -4.74 -14.00
C LEU A 230 9.35 -4.63 -12.48
N TYR A 231 8.85 -5.65 -11.79
CA TYR A 231 8.92 -5.81 -10.34
C TYR A 231 9.61 -7.13 -10.03
N ILE A 232 10.73 -7.08 -9.32
CA ILE A 232 11.45 -8.25 -8.83
C ILE A 232 11.72 -8.04 -7.34
N SER A 233 11.25 -8.95 -6.49
CA SER A 233 11.46 -8.95 -5.05
C SER A 233 11.88 -10.32 -4.57
N LEU A 234 13.09 -10.40 -4.01
CA LEU A 234 13.68 -11.63 -3.49
C LEU A 234 13.85 -11.48 -1.97
N THR A 235 12.96 -12.02 -1.14
CA THR A 235 12.92 -11.69 0.30
C THR A 235 13.89 -12.51 1.18
N HIS A 236 14.84 -13.23 0.58
CA HIS A 236 15.73 -14.14 1.29
C HIS A 236 17.14 -13.62 1.58
N ASN A 237 17.85 -14.37 2.43
CA ASN A 237 19.18 -14.05 2.95
C ASN A 237 20.20 -13.81 1.82
N PHE A 238 20.39 -12.52 1.53
CA PHE A 238 21.30 -11.92 0.56
C PHE A 238 22.74 -12.46 0.60
N LYS A 239 23.20 -12.99 1.74
CA LYS A 239 24.59 -13.48 1.90
C LYS A 239 24.97 -14.61 0.96
N ARG A 240 24.00 -15.26 0.30
CA ARG A 240 24.24 -16.41 -0.59
C ARG A 240 23.86 -16.19 -2.04
N ILE A 241 23.43 -14.99 -2.44
CA ILE A 241 22.92 -14.76 -3.79
C ILE A 241 24.07 -14.19 -4.65
N PRO A 242 24.60 -14.95 -5.64
CA PRO A 242 25.66 -14.45 -6.55
C PRO A 242 25.20 -13.27 -7.41
N LEU A 243 23.88 -13.04 -7.49
CA LEU A 243 23.22 -12.03 -8.32
C LEU A 243 23.41 -10.58 -7.83
N LEU A 244 24.15 -10.40 -6.74
CA LEU A 244 24.46 -9.09 -6.15
C LEU A 244 25.93 -8.70 -6.34
N SER A 245 26.66 -9.42 -7.19
CA SER A 245 28.05 -9.10 -7.45
C SER A 245 28.14 -7.83 -8.34
N PRO A 246 29.14 -6.95 -8.14
CA PRO A 246 29.30 -5.74 -8.97
C PRO A 246 29.37 -6.05 -10.48
N GLU A 247 29.86 -7.24 -10.85
CA GLU A 247 29.96 -7.72 -12.23
C GLU A 247 28.58 -7.83 -12.91
N VAL A 248 27.49 -7.91 -12.15
CA VAL A 248 26.13 -7.88 -12.71
C VAL A 248 25.84 -6.56 -13.43
N LEU A 249 26.46 -5.46 -13.00
CA LEU A 249 26.33 -4.15 -13.68
C LEU A 249 27.14 -4.06 -14.97
N GLU A 250 28.07 -4.99 -15.21
CA GLU A 250 28.85 -5.09 -16.45
C GLU A 250 28.12 -5.87 -17.55
N LEU A 251 26.99 -6.51 -17.21
CA LEU A 251 26.16 -7.23 -18.18
C LEU A 251 25.51 -6.27 -19.20
N PRO A 252 25.07 -6.77 -20.37
CA PRO A 252 24.31 -5.97 -21.32
C PRO A 252 23.08 -5.33 -20.68
N THR A 253 22.74 -4.11 -21.08
CA THR A 253 21.56 -3.43 -20.57
C THR A 253 20.27 -4.11 -21.03
N LEU A 254 19.28 -4.15 -20.14
CA LEU A 254 17.92 -4.62 -20.42
C LEU A 254 17.32 -3.93 -21.66
N ASP A 255 17.00 -4.72 -22.70
CA ASP A 255 16.30 -4.23 -23.89
C ASP A 255 14.78 -4.17 -23.65
N ALA A 256 14.36 -3.08 -22.99
CA ALA A 256 12.95 -2.80 -22.69
C ALA A 256 12.64 -1.32 -22.97
N PRO A 257 12.48 -0.92 -24.25
CA PRO A 257 12.39 0.50 -24.65
C PRO A 257 11.15 1.22 -24.12
N ARG A 258 10.13 0.48 -23.68
CA ARG A 258 8.88 1.01 -23.11
C ARG A 258 8.85 0.96 -21.58
N LEU A 259 9.95 0.59 -20.92
CA LEU A 259 9.99 0.45 -19.48
C LEU A 259 9.78 1.81 -18.80
N THR A 260 8.70 1.90 -18.01
CA THR A 260 8.34 3.12 -17.27
C THR A 260 8.40 2.94 -15.75
N ARG A 261 8.29 1.71 -15.25
CA ARG A 261 8.29 1.39 -13.82
C ARG A 261 9.27 0.26 -13.57
N LEU A 262 10.25 0.51 -12.71
CA LEU A 262 11.24 -0.48 -12.31
C LEU A 262 11.29 -0.54 -10.79
N GLN A 263 11.02 -1.73 -10.23
CA GLN A 263 11.15 -2.02 -8.82
C GLN A 263 11.99 -3.27 -8.61
N LEU A 264 13.14 -3.11 -7.97
CA LEU A 264 14.07 -4.19 -7.65
C LEU A 264 14.27 -4.24 -6.14
N THR A 265 14.01 -5.41 -5.53
CA THR A 265 14.19 -5.66 -4.09
C THR A 265 15.11 -6.86 -3.89
N ASN A 266 16.28 -6.63 -3.28
CA ASN A 266 17.41 -7.57 -3.21
C ASN A 266 17.82 -8.12 -4.59
N PHE A 267 17.76 -7.27 -5.61
CA PHE A 267 18.09 -7.63 -6.99
C PHE A 267 18.69 -6.42 -7.71
N LEU A 268 19.56 -6.67 -8.68
CA LEU A 268 20.16 -5.63 -9.51
C LEU A 268 20.31 -6.12 -10.94
N LEU A 269 20.13 -5.22 -11.90
CA LEU A 269 20.37 -5.46 -13.32
C LEU A 269 20.68 -4.12 -14.01
N PRO A 270 21.49 -4.08 -15.09
CA PRO A 270 21.70 -2.87 -15.88
C PRO A 270 20.49 -2.60 -16.80
N PHE A 271 20.02 -1.35 -16.85
CA PHE A 271 18.84 -0.95 -17.62
C PHE A 271 19.03 0.43 -18.29
N VAL A 272 18.20 0.74 -19.29
CA VAL A 272 18.15 2.05 -19.94
C VAL A 272 17.13 2.95 -19.23
N PRO A 273 17.54 4.07 -18.62
CA PRO A 273 16.65 4.88 -17.76
C PRO A 273 15.74 5.88 -18.50
N ASN A 274 15.95 6.12 -19.80
CA ASN A 274 15.33 7.22 -20.55
C ASN A 274 13.78 7.26 -20.48
N GLY A 275 13.13 6.11 -20.34
CA GLY A 275 11.67 5.98 -20.26
C GLY A 275 11.10 5.96 -18.83
N LEU A 276 11.95 5.89 -17.81
CA LEU A 276 11.52 5.62 -16.44
C LEU A 276 10.77 6.80 -15.83
N VAL A 277 9.60 6.47 -15.29
CA VAL A 277 8.73 7.36 -14.51
C VAL A 277 8.85 7.04 -13.02
N LYS A 278 8.99 5.76 -12.67
CA LYS A 278 9.18 5.30 -11.28
C LYS A 278 10.36 4.34 -11.18
N LEU A 279 11.28 4.65 -10.28
CA LEU A 279 12.41 3.80 -9.93
C LEU A 279 12.37 3.48 -8.44
N THR A 280 12.44 2.19 -8.09
CA THR A 280 12.53 1.71 -6.71
C THR A 280 13.64 0.68 -6.62
N LEU A 281 14.68 0.99 -5.86
CA LEU A 281 15.76 0.08 -5.52
C LEU A 281 15.72 -0.14 -4.02
N ARG A 282 15.59 -1.39 -3.58
CA ARG A 282 15.48 -1.72 -2.15
C ARG A 282 16.34 -2.92 -1.83
N PHE A 283 17.03 -2.87 -0.70
CA PHE A 283 17.75 -4.02 -0.16
C PHE A 283 17.36 -4.20 1.31
N HIS A 284 17.23 -5.44 1.78
CA HIS A 284 16.93 -5.71 3.19
C HIS A 284 18.12 -5.39 4.10
N HIS A 285 19.31 -5.36 3.51
CA HIS A 285 20.55 -5.01 4.16
C HIS A 285 21.33 -4.08 3.26
N ARG A 286 22.18 -3.27 3.87
CA ARG A 286 23.03 -2.32 3.14
C ARG A 286 23.84 -3.01 2.04
N PHE A 287 23.75 -2.45 0.84
CA PHE A 287 24.38 -2.92 -0.38
C PHE A 287 25.27 -1.82 -0.97
N ASP A 288 26.57 -1.92 -0.70
CA ASP A 288 27.57 -0.89 -1.04
C ASP A 288 28.17 -1.02 -2.46
N SER A 289 27.66 -1.94 -3.29
CA SER A 289 28.25 -2.21 -4.61
C SER A 289 27.75 -1.31 -5.75
N ILE A 290 26.70 -0.51 -5.51
CA ILE A 290 26.27 0.48 -6.50
C ILE A 290 27.28 1.62 -6.52
N SER A 291 28.01 1.80 -7.63
CA SER A 291 28.96 2.89 -7.75
C SER A 291 28.26 4.24 -7.86
N THR A 292 28.92 5.29 -7.38
CA THR A 292 28.43 6.66 -7.49
C THR A 292 28.23 7.05 -8.96
N GLU A 293 29.15 6.67 -9.85
CA GLU A 293 29.09 6.97 -11.28
C GLU A 293 27.87 6.34 -11.95
N TYR A 294 27.59 5.07 -11.66
CA TYR A 294 26.44 4.37 -12.22
C TYR A 294 25.12 5.00 -11.76
N PHE A 295 25.00 5.25 -10.45
CA PHE A 295 23.80 5.88 -9.90
C PHE A 295 23.56 7.26 -10.48
N LEU A 296 24.63 8.06 -10.62
CA LEU A 296 24.55 9.36 -11.26
C LEU A 296 24.17 9.25 -12.74
N ASP A 297 24.74 8.33 -13.53
CA ASP A 297 24.34 8.13 -14.95
C ASP A 297 22.84 7.83 -15.06
N VAL A 298 22.33 6.95 -14.19
CA VAL A 298 20.90 6.65 -14.11
C VAL A 298 20.09 7.92 -13.88
N LEU A 299 20.45 8.74 -12.90
CA LEU A 299 19.75 10.00 -12.62
C LEU A 299 19.83 11.00 -13.77
N HIS A 300 21.02 11.19 -14.37
CA HIS A 300 21.24 12.15 -15.46
C HIS A 300 20.37 11.84 -16.69
N ARG A 301 20.14 10.55 -16.96
CA ARG A 301 19.38 10.09 -18.14
C ARG A 301 17.90 9.87 -17.85
N SER A 302 17.45 10.01 -16.61
CA SER A 302 16.06 9.78 -16.20
C SER A 302 15.19 11.05 -16.27
N GLU A 303 15.09 11.68 -17.45
CA GLU A 303 14.37 12.96 -17.62
C GLU A 303 12.88 12.91 -17.26
N ARG A 304 12.27 11.71 -17.34
CA ARG A 304 10.85 11.48 -17.07
C ARG A 304 10.55 11.01 -15.64
N LEU A 305 11.57 10.88 -14.80
CA LEU A 305 11.41 10.32 -13.46
C LEU A 305 10.56 11.23 -12.60
N GLU A 306 9.45 10.70 -12.10
CA GLU A 306 8.51 11.37 -11.21
C GLU A 306 8.66 10.89 -9.76
N SER A 307 9.04 9.61 -9.57
CA SER A 307 9.21 9.00 -8.25
C SER A 307 10.51 8.21 -8.18
N LEU A 308 11.34 8.52 -7.19
CA LEU A 308 12.58 7.80 -6.88
C LEU A 308 12.50 7.24 -5.45
N THR A 309 12.70 5.94 -5.29
CA THR A 309 12.83 5.30 -3.97
C THR A 309 14.14 4.50 -3.95
N VAL A 310 14.99 4.75 -2.97
CA VAL A 310 16.26 4.03 -2.79
C VAL A 310 16.40 3.66 -1.32
N GLU A 311 16.47 2.37 -1.03
CA GLU A 311 16.54 1.81 0.32
C GLU A 311 17.75 0.87 0.45
N HIS A 312 18.65 1.21 1.37
CA HIS A 312 19.84 0.46 1.76
C HIS A 312 20.82 0.19 0.59
N CYS A 313 20.91 1.08 -0.38
CA CYS A 313 21.89 1.00 -1.48
C CYS A 313 22.28 2.37 -2.05
N LEU A 314 22.18 3.43 -1.26
CA LEU A 314 22.59 4.76 -1.68
C LEU A 314 24.13 4.86 -1.70
N PRO A 315 24.75 5.18 -2.85
CA PRO A 315 26.16 5.54 -2.85
C PRO A 315 26.39 6.89 -2.18
N LEU A 316 27.62 7.16 -1.75
CA LEU A 316 28.00 8.47 -1.25
C LEU A 316 28.14 9.43 -2.44
N LEU A 317 27.17 10.35 -2.59
CA LEU A 317 27.18 11.30 -3.70
C LEU A 317 28.16 12.45 -3.44
N PRO A 318 28.82 12.97 -4.50
CA PRO A 318 29.64 14.16 -4.37
C PRO A 318 28.79 15.37 -3.97
N ALA A 319 29.43 16.38 -3.37
CA ALA A 319 28.78 17.66 -3.18
C ALA A 319 28.34 18.21 -4.56
N ALA A 320 27.08 18.62 -4.68
CA ALA A 320 26.58 19.14 -5.94
C ALA A 320 27.27 20.47 -6.29
N GLU A 321 27.78 20.57 -7.52
CA GLU A 321 28.19 21.85 -8.09
C GLU A 321 26.97 22.53 -8.72
N PRO A 322 26.63 23.77 -8.35
CA PRO A 322 25.41 24.46 -8.79
C PRO A 322 25.39 24.87 -10.27
N THR A 323 26.40 24.49 -11.05
CA THR A 323 26.62 24.97 -12.43
C THR A 323 25.95 24.11 -13.50
N SER A 324 25.46 22.91 -13.18
CA SER A 324 24.80 22.02 -14.15
C SER A 324 23.27 22.23 -14.24
N PRO A 325 22.67 22.10 -15.44
CA PRO A 325 21.23 22.17 -15.61
C PRO A 325 20.51 21.07 -14.80
N PRO A 326 19.23 21.29 -14.43
CA PRO A 326 18.52 20.40 -13.52
C PRO A 326 18.13 19.07 -14.19
N LEU A 327 18.79 18.00 -13.77
CA LEU A 327 18.77 16.65 -14.38
C LEU A 327 17.43 15.91 -14.33
N LEU A 328 16.55 16.27 -13.39
CA LEU A 328 15.36 15.47 -13.08
C LEU A 328 14.07 16.30 -13.21
N PRO A 329 13.67 16.74 -14.43
CA PRO A 329 12.66 17.75 -14.60
C PRO A 329 11.28 17.49 -14.06
N ARG A 330 10.94 16.21 -13.93
CA ARG A 330 9.63 15.77 -13.50
C ARG A 330 9.61 15.18 -12.11
N LEU A 331 10.74 15.18 -11.38
CA LEU A 331 10.79 14.53 -10.07
C LEU A 331 9.84 15.25 -9.11
N GLN A 332 8.90 14.48 -8.57
CA GLN A 332 7.88 14.94 -7.62
C GLN A 332 8.14 14.36 -6.24
N ALA A 333 8.60 13.11 -6.16
CA ALA A 333 8.83 12.41 -4.90
C ALA A 333 10.19 11.69 -4.90
N ALA A 334 10.90 11.79 -3.78
CA ALA A 334 12.13 11.08 -3.51
C ALA A 334 12.05 10.47 -2.10
N ASN A 335 12.23 9.15 -2.00
CA ASN A 335 12.28 8.43 -0.73
C ASN A 335 13.66 7.75 -0.58
N PHE A 336 14.37 8.07 0.50
CA PHE A 336 15.71 7.58 0.78
C PHE A 336 15.71 6.93 2.15
N THR A 337 16.08 5.65 2.21
CA THR A 337 16.32 4.94 3.47
C THR A 337 17.72 4.39 3.45
N ASP A 338 18.63 4.89 4.27
CA ASP A 338 20.00 4.36 4.37
C ASP A 338 20.70 4.95 5.60
N ALA A 339 21.98 4.68 5.76
CA ALA A 339 22.81 5.35 6.74
C ALA A 339 22.78 6.88 6.57
N PRO A 340 22.86 7.65 7.68
CA PRO A 340 22.63 9.08 7.64
C PRO A 340 23.47 9.82 6.58
N ARG A 341 24.77 9.54 6.51
CA ARG A 341 25.70 10.20 5.57
C ARG A 341 25.25 10.07 4.11
N GLN A 342 24.80 8.88 3.71
CA GLN A 342 24.32 8.58 2.36
C GLN A 342 23.05 9.35 2.05
N VAL A 343 22.04 9.23 2.93
CA VAL A 343 20.74 9.92 2.78
C VAL A 343 20.93 11.43 2.65
N ILE A 344 21.79 12.02 3.50
CA ILE A 344 22.10 13.46 3.46
C ILE A 344 22.77 13.85 2.15
N SER A 345 23.77 13.09 1.69
CA SER A 345 24.46 13.38 0.43
C SER A 345 23.51 13.30 -0.77
N ALA A 346 22.65 12.28 -0.81
CA ALA A 346 21.65 12.08 -1.86
C ALA A 346 20.60 13.18 -1.87
N TRP A 347 20.10 13.54 -0.69
CA TRP A 347 19.16 14.63 -0.52
C TRP A 347 19.74 15.96 -1.00
N LEU A 348 20.94 16.34 -0.56
CA LEU A 348 21.59 17.58 -0.99
C LEU A 348 21.81 17.64 -2.49
N TYR A 349 22.28 16.54 -3.08
CA TYR A 349 22.52 16.46 -4.50
C TYR A 349 21.25 16.66 -5.32
N ILE A 350 20.18 15.91 -5.01
CA ILE A 350 18.93 15.97 -5.77
C ILE A 350 18.23 17.30 -5.55
N ARG A 351 18.27 17.82 -4.32
CA ARG A 351 17.63 19.09 -3.99
C ARG A 351 18.29 20.28 -4.68
N ALA A 352 19.62 20.28 -4.85
CA ALA A 352 20.31 21.32 -5.62
C ALA A 352 19.77 21.43 -7.05
N HIS A 353 19.35 20.30 -7.64
CA HIS A 353 18.79 20.26 -8.98
C HIS A 353 17.26 20.40 -9.01
N ARG A 354 16.56 20.02 -7.93
CA ARG A 354 15.10 19.99 -7.83
C ARG A 354 14.58 20.37 -6.43
N PRO A 355 14.53 21.67 -6.10
CA PRO A 355 14.11 22.14 -4.77
C PRO A 355 12.61 21.92 -4.48
N SER A 356 11.79 21.62 -5.49
CA SER A 356 10.34 21.41 -5.33
C SER A 356 9.94 19.97 -4.98
N VAL A 357 10.88 19.03 -4.95
CA VAL A 357 10.60 17.61 -4.71
C VAL A 357 10.11 17.39 -3.27
N CYS A 358 9.16 16.48 -3.11
CA CYS A 358 8.79 15.96 -1.79
C CYS A 358 9.79 14.88 -1.39
N PHE A 359 10.46 15.07 -0.26
CA PHE A 359 11.45 14.15 0.26
C PHE A 359 10.89 13.36 1.44
N VAL A 360 11.18 12.05 1.47
CA VAL A 360 11.06 11.19 2.63
C VAL A 360 12.46 10.65 2.91
N LEU A 361 13.03 10.97 4.06
CA LEU A 361 14.40 10.64 4.45
C LEU A 361 14.34 9.75 5.68
N GLU A 362 14.52 8.45 5.54
CA GLU A 362 14.60 7.53 6.66
C GLU A 362 16.09 7.29 6.99
N LEU A 363 16.52 7.77 8.15
CA LEU A 363 17.89 7.63 8.63
C LEU A 363 17.97 6.30 9.40
N ASP A 364 18.61 5.30 8.80
CA ASP A 364 18.84 3.99 9.40
C ASP A 364 20.30 3.87 9.85
N GLU A 365 20.55 3.99 11.15
CA GLU A 365 21.88 3.82 11.74
C GLU A 365 22.30 2.33 11.81
N GLY A 366 21.41 1.42 11.41
CA GLY A 366 21.58 -0.01 11.51
C GLY A 366 21.68 -0.46 12.97
N PHE A 367 22.39 -1.57 13.20
CA PHE A 367 22.66 -2.07 14.57
C PHE A 367 23.81 -1.34 15.27
N LYS A 368 24.43 -0.34 14.63
CA LYS A 368 25.55 0.38 15.23
C LYS A 368 24.97 1.53 16.04
N ARG A 369 25.29 1.56 17.34
CA ARG A 369 24.91 2.68 18.20
C ARG A 369 25.56 3.97 17.66
N PRO A 370 24.81 5.08 17.53
CA PRO A 370 25.39 6.36 17.14
C PRO A 370 26.48 6.75 18.13
N SER A 371 27.55 7.38 17.62
CA SER A 371 28.54 8.01 18.49
C SER A 371 27.85 9.16 19.24
N PRO A 372 28.18 9.42 20.53
CA PRO A 372 27.67 10.59 21.25
C PRO A 372 27.98 11.93 20.53
N ASP A 373 29.02 11.94 19.69
CA ASP A 373 29.46 13.10 18.93
C ASP A 373 28.78 13.23 17.56
N ASP A 374 28.01 12.23 17.13
CA ASP A 374 27.25 12.33 15.87
C ASP A 374 26.12 13.36 16.07
N PRO A 375 26.02 14.37 15.19
CA PRO A 375 25.00 15.39 15.35
C PRO A 375 23.61 14.75 15.25
N PRO A 376 22.68 15.07 16.17
CA PRO A 376 21.35 14.47 16.22
C PRO A 376 20.52 14.74 14.96
N VAL A 377 20.88 15.82 14.28
CA VAL A 377 20.28 16.25 13.03
C VAL A 377 21.42 16.64 12.11
N PRO A 378 21.48 16.07 10.91
CA PRO A 378 22.41 16.53 9.89
C PRO A 378 22.39 18.04 9.73
N ALA A 379 23.54 18.70 9.95
CA ALA A 379 23.72 20.14 9.70
C ALA A 379 23.15 20.65 8.36
N PRO A 380 23.06 19.85 7.27
CA PRO A 380 22.47 20.37 6.03
C PRO A 380 20.94 20.51 6.03
N LEU A 381 20.24 19.91 7.01
CA LEU A 381 18.82 20.23 7.29
C LEU A 381 18.68 21.68 7.79
N GLN A 382 19.80 22.32 8.19
CA GLN A 382 19.89 23.56 8.95
C GLN A 382 19.66 24.91 8.23
N GLY A 383 19.13 24.97 6.99
CA GLY A 383 18.78 26.31 6.50
C GLY A 383 18.28 26.47 5.08
N ASN A 384 17.60 25.47 4.52
CA ASN A 384 17.49 25.44 3.06
C ASN A 384 16.12 24.98 2.52
N ILE A 385 15.03 24.91 3.28
CA ILE A 385 13.72 24.79 2.62
C ILE A 385 13.40 26.16 2.02
N ASP A 386 13.51 26.32 0.70
CA ASP A 386 13.10 27.54 0.02
C ASP A 386 11.61 27.79 0.29
N GLY A 387 11.32 28.88 1.00
CA GLY A 387 9.98 29.28 1.42
C GLY A 387 9.73 29.07 2.92
N THR A 388 8.79 29.84 3.44
CA THR A 388 8.42 29.79 4.85
C THR A 388 7.80 28.43 5.19
N ILE A 389 8.44 27.68 6.09
CA ILE A 389 7.88 26.45 6.65
C ILE A 389 6.68 26.86 7.49
N ALA A 390 5.49 26.47 7.05
CA ALA A 390 4.22 26.86 7.67
C ALA A 390 3.69 25.78 8.62
N GLY A 391 4.16 24.53 8.47
CA GLY A 391 3.69 23.39 9.25
C GLY A 391 4.80 22.48 9.73
N LEU A 392 4.60 21.88 10.90
CA LEU A 392 5.44 20.84 11.49
C LEU A 392 4.57 19.68 11.98
N SER A 393 4.98 18.43 11.71
CA SER A 393 4.40 17.23 12.31
C SER A 393 5.45 16.38 12.97
N ILE A 394 5.19 15.95 14.19
CA ILE A 394 5.99 14.97 14.94
C ILE A 394 5.11 13.75 15.12
N HIS A 395 5.52 12.61 14.56
CA HIS A 395 4.74 11.39 14.59
C HIS A 395 5.56 10.20 15.07
N ASP A 396 5.28 9.78 16.28
CA ASP A 396 5.75 8.51 16.84
C ASP A 396 5.14 7.35 16.04
N ARG A 397 5.98 6.42 15.56
CA ARG A 397 5.55 5.26 14.77
C ARG A 397 5.17 4.07 15.65
N ASP A 398 5.50 4.09 16.94
CA ASP A 398 5.25 2.93 17.80
C ASP A 398 3.75 2.70 18.07
N HIS A 399 3.32 1.51 17.66
CA HIS A 399 2.13 0.74 18.00
C HIS A 399 0.75 1.33 17.63
N THR A 400 0.41 1.20 16.34
CA THR A 400 -1.00 1.09 15.91
C THR A 400 -1.66 -0.20 16.39
N TYR A 401 -0.88 -1.18 16.86
CA TYR A 401 -1.35 -2.42 17.44
C TYR A 401 -1.54 -2.25 18.95
N SER A 402 -2.78 -2.41 19.40
CA SER A 402 -3.22 -2.37 20.80
C SER A 402 -3.42 -0.98 21.43
N TYR A 403 -4.67 -0.49 21.33
CA TYR A 403 -5.27 0.44 22.31
C TYR A 403 -5.55 -0.26 23.67
N GLY A 404 -4.83 -1.34 23.99
CA GLY A 404 -5.00 -2.11 25.21
C GLY A 404 -3.96 -1.69 26.25
N CYS A 405 -4.36 -0.82 27.17
CA CYS A 405 -3.78 -0.61 28.51
C CYS A 405 -2.31 -1.08 28.68
N HIS A 406 -1.34 -0.36 28.12
CA HIS A 406 0.05 -0.55 28.51
C HIS A 406 0.28 0.15 29.86
N ASP A 407 0.15 -0.60 30.94
CA ASP A 407 0.50 -0.21 32.32
C ASP A 407 2.04 -0.21 32.57
N TYR A 408 2.86 -0.33 31.54
CA TYR A 408 4.32 -0.54 31.64
C TYR A 408 5.16 0.75 31.51
N TRP A 409 4.71 1.87 32.07
CA TRP A 409 5.52 3.11 32.09
C TRP A 409 6.52 3.18 33.25
N GLU A 410 6.51 2.23 34.18
CA GLU A 410 7.29 2.34 35.43
C GLU A 410 8.63 1.59 35.44
N ASP A 411 8.87 0.64 34.53
CA ASP A 411 10.11 -0.15 34.53
C ASP A 411 10.94 0.05 33.25
N GLY A 412 11.70 1.15 33.21
CA GLY A 412 12.79 1.35 32.26
C GLY A 412 12.34 1.83 30.87
N ILE A 413 12.89 2.95 30.43
CA ILE A 413 12.77 3.47 29.07
C ILE A 413 13.50 2.50 28.12
N ASP A 414 12.88 1.39 27.77
CA ASP A 414 13.19 0.72 26.51
C ASP A 414 12.69 1.68 25.43
N GLY A 415 13.64 2.46 24.91
CA GLY A 415 13.39 3.71 24.22
C GLY A 415 12.53 3.57 22.95
N ILE A 416 11.86 4.66 22.63
CA ILE A 416 11.08 4.86 21.39
C ILE A 416 11.86 4.30 20.20
N GLU A 417 11.26 3.34 19.50
CA GLU A 417 11.95 2.67 18.42
C GLU A 417 12.02 3.60 17.20
N GLU A 418 10.96 4.32 16.86
CA GLU A 418 10.92 5.13 15.63
C GLU A 418 10.03 6.39 15.74
N TYR A 419 10.48 7.51 15.18
CA TYR A 419 9.63 8.71 15.02
C TYR A 419 9.88 9.44 13.70
N ASP A 420 8.84 10.10 13.19
CA ASP A 420 8.85 10.94 12.01
C ASP A 420 8.78 12.43 12.37
N LEU A 421 9.61 13.24 11.72
CA LEU A 421 9.50 14.69 11.68
C LEU A 421 9.15 15.14 10.26
N SER A 422 8.04 15.83 10.07
CA SER A 422 7.63 16.33 8.76
C SER A 422 7.47 17.84 8.75
N PHE A 423 8.13 18.50 7.80
CA PHE A 423 8.03 19.93 7.53
C PHE A 423 7.20 20.18 6.28
N PHE A 424 6.33 21.19 6.34
CA PHE A 424 5.42 21.55 5.27
C PHE A 424 5.57 23.02 4.89
N ALA A 425 5.77 23.30 3.60
CA ALA A 425 5.72 24.65 3.07
C ALA A 425 4.32 24.91 2.48
N SER A 426 3.63 25.94 2.98
CA SER A 426 2.29 26.28 2.46
C SER A 426 2.38 26.77 1.03
N GLN A 427 1.44 26.37 0.18
CA GLN A 427 1.17 27.13 -1.04
C GLN A 427 0.57 28.47 -0.66
N GLU A 428 0.93 29.55 -1.36
CA GLU A 428 0.25 30.84 -1.18
C GLU A 428 -1.26 30.66 -1.39
N GLY A 429 -2.07 30.97 -0.37
CA GLY A 429 -3.51 30.73 -0.36
C GLY A 429 -3.96 29.32 0.07
N ALA A 430 -3.05 28.39 0.38
CA ALA A 430 -3.39 27.15 1.06
C ALA A 430 -3.94 27.47 2.45
N THR A 431 -5.25 27.51 2.52
CA THR A 431 -5.97 27.36 3.77
C THR A 431 -6.20 25.87 3.96
N LEU A 432 -6.17 25.36 5.20
CA LEU A 432 -6.66 24.02 5.55
C LEU A 432 -8.14 23.91 5.15
N ARG A 433 -8.42 23.82 3.85
CA ARG A 433 -9.76 23.76 3.28
C ARG A 433 -10.10 22.30 3.14
N ASP A 434 -11.06 21.92 3.98
CA ASP A 434 -11.78 20.66 4.01
C ASP A 434 -11.12 19.46 4.72
N TRP A 435 -10.85 19.68 6.01
CA TRP A 435 -10.76 18.66 7.08
C TRP A 435 -11.92 17.63 7.18
N ARG A 436 -12.90 17.67 6.27
CA ARG A 436 -14.09 16.79 6.23
C ARG A 436 -13.90 15.55 5.35
N TYR A 437 -12.89 15.53 4.46
CA TYR A 437 -12.78 14.50 3.42
C TYR A 437 -11.74 13.39 3.63
N GLY A 438 -10.94 13.43 4.70
CA GLY A 438 -9.95 12.39 5.02
C GLY A 438 -10.16 11.78 6.40
N ARG A 439 -10.27 10.45 6.50
CA ARG A 439 -10.19 9.75 7.79
C ARG A 439 -8.74 9.78 8.28
N GLY A 440 -8.50 10.43 9.43
CA GLY A 440 -7.41 10.11 10.37
C GLY A 440 -6.00 10.61 10.04
N ASP A 441 -5.40 10.19 8.93
CA ASP A 441 -3.93 10.21 8.79
C ASP A 441 -3.37 11.21 7.73
N ASP A 442 -4.24 11.79 6.91
CA ASP A 442 -3.83 12.49 5.67
C ASP A 442 -3.99 14.02 5.72
N MET A 443 -4.31 14.57 6.91
CA MET A 443 -4.70 15.97 7.07
C MET A 443 -3.58 16.97 6.75
N PHE A 444 -2.32 16.59 6.99
CA PHE A 444 -1.14 17.39 6.60
C PHE A 444 -0.55 16.96 5.27
N ARG A 445 -1.10 15.92 4.63
CA ARG A 445 -0.55 15.36 3.40
C ARG A 445 -1.16 15.96 2.14
N SER A 446 -2.37 16.52 2.23
CA SER A 446 -3.04 17.20 1.12
C SER A 446 -2.93 18.73 1.23
N GLY A 447 -2.76 19.42 0.09
CA GLY A 447 -2.76 20.89 0.01
C GLY A 447 -1.42 21.62 0.23
N PHE A 448 -0.33 20.91 0.49
CA PHE A 448 1.01 21.50 0.57
C PHE A 448 1.79 21.26 -0.73
N LYS A 449 2.50 22.30 -1.22
CA LYS A 449 3.28 22.22 -2.47
C LYS A 449 4.59 21.45 -2.28
N ARG A 450 5.16 21.45 -1.07
CA ARG A 450 6.44 20.83 -0.73
C ARG A 450 6.35 20.17 0.64
N ARG A 451 6.96 19.00 0.77
CA ARG A 451 7.05 18.22 2.00
C ARG A 451 8.44 17.64 2.17
N LEU A 452 9.02 17.82 3.35
CA LEU A 452 10.22 17.10 3.79
C LEU A 452 9.81 16.28 5.01
N THR A 453 9.78 14.96 4.87
CA THR A 453 9.60 14.04 6.00
C THR A 453 10.95 13.39 6.28
N THR A 454 11.37 13.42 7.54
CA THR A 454 12.55 12.71 8.03
C THR A 454 12.10 11.71 9.07
N SER A 455 12.30 10.43 8.81
CA SER A 455 12.07 9.34 9.75
C SER A 455 13.39 8.99 10.44
N PHE A 456 13.34 8.84 11.75
CA PHE A 456 14.46 8.40 12.57
C PHE A 456 14.12 6.98 13.04
N LYS A 457 14.83 5.98 12.50
CA LYS A 457 14.62 4.57 12.86
C LYS A 457 15.66 4.12 13.89
N ARG A 458 15.20 3.44 14.94
CA ARG A 458 15.93 2.69 15.97
C ARG A 458 17.04 3.45 16.72
N ALA A 459 17.05 3.30 18.05
CA ALA A 459 18.23 3.54 18.92
C ALA A 459 18.83 4.95 18.98
N THR A 460 18.17 5.99 18.48
CA THR A 460 18.63 7.35 18.77
C THR A 460 18.26 7.70 20.22
N LYS A 461 19.25 7.89 21.10
CA LYS A 461 19.05 8.53 22.42
C LYS A 461 18.50 9.95 22.28
N THR A 462 18.55 10.48 21.06
CA THR A 462 18.07 11.79 20.69
C THR A 462 16.55 11.81 20.74
N THR A 463 16.02 12.39 21.81
CA THR A 463 14.59 12.67 21.87
C THR A 463 14.21 13.66 20.75
N PRO A 464 13.00 13.57 20.20
CA PRO A 464 12.42 14.58 19.32
C PRO A 464 12.60 16.02 19.83
N PHE A 465 12.64 16.24 21.15
CA PHE A 465 12.93 17.55 21.74
C PHE A 465 14.37 18.02 21.51
N ALA A 466 15.35 17.11 21.62
CA ALA A 466 16.73 17.42 21.28
C ALA A 466 16.87 17.78 19.79
N VAL A 467 16.18 17.05 18.90
CA VAL A 467 16.11 17.41 17.47
C VAL A 467 15.47 18.78 17.28
N MET A 468 14.32 19.03 17.92
CA MET A 468 13.60 20.30 17.81
C MET A 468 14.42 21.49 18.29
N ASN A 469 15.16 21.33 19.40
CA ASN A 469 16.07 22.36 19.90
C ASN A 469 17.19 22.67 18.89
N VAL A 470 17.77 21.65 18.27
CA VAL A 470 18.77 21.83 17.21
C VAL A 470 18.18 22.50 15.97
N LEU A 471 16.91 22.25 15.66
CA LEU A 471 16.21 22.88 14.54
C LEU A 471 15.84 24.35 14.80
N THR A 472 15.89 24.85 16.04
CA THR A 472 15.60 26.27 16.32
C THR A 472 16.63 27.23 15.69
N SER A 473 17.86 26.78 15.44
CA SER A 473 18.89 27.59 14.75
C SER A 473 18.70 27.64 13.23
N VAL A 474 17.74 26.89 12.72
CA VAL A 474 17.58 26.51 11.31
C VAL A 474 16.28 27.03 10.73
N ILE A 475 15.22 26.72 11.47
CA ILE A 475 13.86 26.92 11.09
C ILE A 475 13.40 28.10 11.91
N ASP A 476 12.84 29.09 11.23
CA ASP A 476 12.08 30.12 11.89
C ASP A 476 10.79 29.51 12.45
N PHE A 477 10.86 28.96 13.66
CA PHE A 477 9.69 28.44 14.37
C PHE A 477 8.63 29.52 14.59
N SER A 478 9.02 30.80 14.58
CA SER A 478 8.06 31.89 14.68
C SER A 478 7.14 31.96 13.47
N ALA A 479 7.54 31.42 12.31
CA ALA A 479 6.70 31.39 11.12
C ALA A 479 5.75 30.18 11.04
N LEU A 480 5.88 29.22 11.96
CA LEU A 480 5.00 28.05 12.00
C LEU A 480 3.57 28.46 12.34
N THR A 481 2.64 28.05 11.49
CA THR A 481 1.20 28.31 11.67
C THR A 481 0.44 27.07 12.14
N THR A 482 1.00 25.89 11.89
CA THR A 482 0.35 24.60 12.06
C THR A 482 1.29 23.58 12.69
N LEU A 483 0.82 22.88 13.73
CA LEU A 483 1.59 21.86 14.45
C LEU A 483 0.76 20.60 14.62
N SER A 484 1.37 19.46 14.35
CA SER A 484 0.78 18.13 14.53
C SER A 484 1.66 17.31 15.45
N LEU A 485 1.10 16.81 16.54
CA LEU A 485 1.80 16.01 17.53
C LEU A 485 1.11 14.67 17.70
N HIS A 486 1.83 13.61 17.41
CA HIS A 486 1.56 12.26 17.88
C HIS A 486 2.74 11.84 18.73
N THR A 487 2.70 12.22 20.00
CA THR A 487 3.82 12.13 20.94
C THR A 487 3.44 11.28 22.15
N GLY A 488 2.61 10.27 21.91
CA GLY A 488 2.05 9.40 22.96
C GLY A 488 3.12 8.79 23.83
N ALA A 489 4.18 8.25 23.22
CA ALA A 489 5.27 7.63 23.98
C ALA A 489 6.32 8.63 24.52
N LEU A 490 6.34 9.85 24.00
CA LEU A 490 7.38 10.83 24.29
C LEU A 490 7.21 11.56 25.63
N ASN A 491 5.97 11.72 26.10
CA ASN A 491 5.51 12.48 27.28
C ASN A 491 6.60 13.26 28.05
N PRO A 492 7.21 14.31 27.46
CA PRO A 492 8.30 15.02 28.11
C PRO A 492 7.76 15.83 29.32
N PRO A 493 8.65 16.31 30.20
CA PRO A 493 8.29 17.28 31.22
C PRO A 493 7.62 18.53 30.64
N THR A 494 6.67 19.11 31.37
CA THR A 494 5.95 20.33 30.96
C THR A 494 6.90 21.48 30.59
N ALA A 495 8.00 21.65 31.32
CA ALA A 495 9.00 22.69 31.02
C ALA A 495 9.60 22.56 29.61
N GLN A 496 9.85 21.33 29.14
CA GLN A 496 10.39 21.11 27.80
C GLN A 496 9.38 21.47 26.71
N TRP A 497 8.08 21.19 26.93
CA TRP A 497 7.02 21.65 26.02
C TRP A 497 6.94 23.18 25.97
N ILE A 498 7.07 23.84 27.12
CA ILE A 498 7.08 25.31 27.19
C ILE A 498 8.22 25.86 26.33
N ASP A 499 9.42 25.31 26.46
CA ASP A 499 10.60 25.76 25.72
C ASP A 499 10.47 25.52 24.21
N VAL A 500 9.94 24.36 23.79
CA VAL A 500 9.73 24.04 22.37
C VAL A 500 8.61 24.85 21.73
N LEU A 501 7.52 25.12 22.47
CA LEU A 501 6.35 25.81 21.90
C LEU A 501 6.50 27.34 21.93
N ARG A 502 7.27 27.90 22.87
CA ARG A 502 7.42 29.37 23.03
C ARG A 502 7.86 30.10 21.75
N PRO A 503 8.80 29.58 20.93
CA PRO A 503 9.18 30.22 19.67
C PRO A 503 8.05 30.29 18.63
N MET A 504 7.00 29.46 18.74
CA MET A 504 5.94 29.32 17.72
C MET A 504 4.82 30.35 17.88
N ALA A 505 5.16 31.64 17.95
CA ALA A 505 4.20 32.71 18.24
C ALA A 505 3.07 32.85 17.20
N GLN A 506 3.29 32.39 15.96
CA GLN A 506 2.31 32.44 14.88
C GLN A 506 1.41 31.21 14.77
N LEU A 507 1.60 30.22 15.64
CA LEU A 507 0.86 28.98 15.59
C LEU A 507 -0.62 29.23 15.87
N HIS A 508 -1.48 28.93 14.90
CA HIS A 508 -2.92 29.07 15.04
C HIS A 508 -3.68 27.75 15.04
N THR A 509 -3.09 26.68 14.51
CA THR A 509 -3.68 25.33 14.47
C THR A 509 -2.76 24.32 15.13
N MET A 510 -3.30 23.55 16.07
CA MET A 510 -2.60 22.45 16.72
C MET A 510 -3.44 21.17 16.68
N PHE A 511 -2.85 20.08 16.19
CA PHE A 511 -3.43 18.74 16.18
C PHE A 511 -2.68 17.86 17.19
N LEU A 512 -3.43 17.20 18.07
CA LEU A 512 -2.95 16.29 19.10
C LEU A 512 -3.57 14.92 18.85
N ARG A 513 -2.80 13.96 18.31
CA ARG A 513 -3.30 12.60 18.08
C ARG A 513 -3.47 11.84 19.40
N SER A 514 -2.51 12.02 20.29
CA SER A 514 -2.58 11.60 21.70
C SER A 514 -2.22 12.80 22.56
N GLY A 515 -3.20 13.31 23.31
CA GLY A 515 -2.96 14.43 24.22
C GLY A 515 -2.22 13.94 25.46
N THR A 516 -0.95 14.33 25.63
CA THR A 516 -0.25 14.12 26.89
C THR A 516 -0.66 15.18 27.91
N LYS A 517 -0.73 14.81 29.19
CA LYS A 517 -0.98 15.75 30.29
C LYS A 517 0.04 16.89 30.30
N SER A 518 1.29 16.61 29.92
CA SER A 518 2.39 17.56 29.89
C SER A 518 2.20 18.67 28.85
N VAL A 519 1.78 18.35 27.62
CA VAL A 519 1.52 19.37 26.59
C VAL A 519 0.34 20.24 26.97
N THR A 520 -0.73 19.64 27.50
CA THR A 520 -1.93 20.39 27.92
C THR A 520 -1.61 21.32 29.10
N LYS A 521 -0.79 20.89 30.05
CA LYS A 521 -0.27 21.74 31.13
C LYS A 521 0.54 22.91 30.56
N ALA A 522 1.41 22.69 29.58
CA ALA A 522 2.20 23.75 28.96
C ALA A 522 1.30 24.79 28.25
N LEU A 523 0.18 24.36 27.66
CA LEU A 523 -0.80 25.26 27.05
C LEU A 523 -1.66 26.06 28.06
N THR A 524 -1.56 25.73 29.35
CA THR A 524 -2.37 26.35 30.41
C THR A 524 -1.61 27.51 31.06
N PRO A 525 -1.93 28.78 30.74
CA PRO A 525 -1.21 29.91 31.31
C PRO A 525 -1.40 30.00 32.82
N SER A 526 -0.30 30.25 33.53
CA SER A 526 -0.32 30.69 34.93
C SER A 526 -0.85 32.13 35.01
N PRO A 527 -1.48 32.57 36.12
CA PRO A 527 -2.01 33.94 36.25
C PRO A 527 -0.98 35.06 36.06
N SER A 528 0.32 34.76 36.25
CA SER A 528 1.43 35.68 36.09
C SER A 528 2.11 35.64 34.72
N ASP A 529 1.83 34.61 33.92
CA ASP A 529 2.66 34.27 32.76
C ASP A 529 1.94 34.61 31.46
N GLU A 530 2.70 35.06 30.47
CA GLU A 530 2.16 35.26 29.13
C GLU A 530 1.71 33.91 28.53
N PRO A 531 0.52 33.83 27.91
CA PRO A 531 0.03 32.60 27.32
C PRO A 531 0.93 32.12 26.17
N ILE A 532 1.38 30.87 26.28
CA ILE A 532 2.11 30.20 25.20
C ILE A 532 1.15 29.99 24.01
N LEU A 533 1.68 30.20 22.80
CA LEU A 533 0.91 30.20 21.55
C LEU A 533 -0.28 31.17 21.61
N PRO A 534 -0.05 32.49 21.72
CA PRO A 534 -1.12 33.48 21.87
C PRO A 534 -2.07 33.51 20.66
N ARG A 535 -1.62 33.04 19.49
CA ARG A 535 -2.43 32.95 18.26
C ARG A 535 -3.15 31.62 18.06
N LEU A 536 -3.02 30.66 18.97
CA LEU A 536 -3.69 29.36 18.86
C LEU A 536 -5.21 29.55 18.90
N ARG A 537 -5.87 29.21 17.78
CA ARG A 537 -7.33 29.36 17.58
C ARG A 537 -8.04 28.03 17.45
N LEU A 538 -7.41 27.05 16.81
CA LEU A 538 -7.94 25.71 16.61
C LEU A 538 -7.10 24.68 17.37
N LEU A 539 -7.73 23.96 18.29
CA LEU A 539 -7.17 22.78 18.90
C LEU A 539 -7.97 21.55 18.43
N TRP A 540 -7.30 20.60 17.83
CA TRP A 540 -7.91 19.35 17.39
C TRP A 540 -7.27 18.18 18.13
N ILE A 541 -8.08 17.42 18.85
CA ILE A 541 -7.69 16.23 19.60
C ILE A 541 -8.25 14.99 18.87
N HIS A 542 -7.42 14.03 18.50
CA HIS A 542 -7.91 12.80 17.84
C HIS A 542 -8.68 11.92 18.82
N ALA A 543 -8.13 11.64 19.99
CA ALA A 543 -8.80 10.87 21.03
C ALA A 543 -8.77 11.60 22.37
N LEU A 544 -9.95 11.84 22.95
CA LEU A 544 -10.12 12.31 24.33
C LEU A 544 -10.73 11.17 25.16
N VAL A 545 -10.00 10.71 26.16
CA VAL A 545 -10.45 9.64 27.06
C VAL A 545 -10.87 10.25 28.40
N LEU A 546 -12.06 9.89 28.86
CA LEU A 546 -12.64 10.27 30.15
C LEU A 546 -12.71 9.02 31.03
N ILE A 547 -11.80 8.94 32.01
CA ILE A 547 -11.67 7.81 32.95
C ILE A 547 -12.13 8.29 34.34
N LYS A 548 -12.84 7.43 35.07
CA LYS A 548 -13.35 7.69 36.42
C LYS A 548 -12.39 7.09 37.45
N GLY A 549 -11.52 7.90 38.04
CA GLY A 549 -10.63 7.45 39.12
C GLY A 549 -10.08 8.62 39.94
N PRO A 550 -9.73 8.39 41.23
CA PRO A 550 -9.02 9.39 42.01
C PRO A 550 -7.67 9.62 41.34
N THR A 551 -7.49 10.82 40.81
CA THR A 551 -6.27 11.47 40.29
C THR A 551 -4.96 10.82 40.76
N THR A 552 -4.60 9.64 40.26
CA THR A 552 -3.21 9.22 40.28
C THR A 552 -2.56 9.97 39.14
N GLU A 553 -1.48 10.68 39.44
CA GLU A 553 -0.78 11.51 38.46
C GLU A 553 -0.28 10.72 37.24
N SER A 554 -0.32 9.39 37.32
CA SER A 554 0.15 8.41 36.34
C SER A 554 -0.74 8.22 35.12
N VAL A 555 -2.04 8.55 35.15
CA VAL A 555 -2.88 8.39 33.94
C VAL A 555 -2.66 9.58 32.98
N PRO A 556 -2.17 9.37 31.75
CA PRO A 556 -1.84 10.45 30.79
C PRO A 556 -3.04 11.32 30.38
N HIS A 557 -4.25 10.92 30.75
CA HIS A 557 -5.53 11.47 30.28
C HIS A 557 -6.41 11.99 31.42
N ASP A 558 -5.85 12.87 32.25
CA ASP A 558 -6.58 13.70 33.23
C ASP A 558 -7.42 14.79 32.52
N GLY A 559 -8.14 14.37 31.47
CA GLY A 559 -8.36 15.15 30.25
C GLY A 559 -9.31 16.31 30.46
N LEU A 560 -10.54 16.05 30.91
CA LEU A 560 -11.57 17.08 30.91
C LEU A 560 -11.25 18.25 31.85
N ALA A 561 -10.82 17.97 33.08
CA ALA A 561 -10.50 19.01 34.05
C ALA A 561 -9.26 19.82 33.62
N THR A 562 -8.27 19.16 33.01
CA THR A 562 -7.06 19.85 32.52
C THR A 562 -7.41 20.73 31.32
N TYR A 563 -8.08 20.22 30.29
CA TYR A 563 -8.53 21.02 29.14
C TYR A 563 -9.49 22.14 29.54
N THR A 564 -10.41 21.90 30.47
CA THR A 564 -11.32 22.93 30.99
C THR A 564 -10.53 24.07 31.63
N ARG A 565 -9.54 23.75 32.47
CA ARG A 565 -8.64 24.75 33.06
C ARG A 565 -7.85 25.50 31.99
N THR A 566 -7.32 24.80 31.00
CA THR A 566 -6.63 25.42 29.85
C THR A 566 -7.53 26.44 29.16
N PHE A 567 -8.77 26.08 28.83
CA PHE A 567 -9.70 26.95 28.12
C PHE A 567 -10.13 28.17 28.95
N GLN A 568 -10.43 27.96 30.24
CA GLN A 568 -10.76 29.04 31.16
C GLN A 568 -9.58 30.00 31.36
N ALA A 569 -8.38 29.48 31.57
CA ALA A 569 -7.18 30.27 31.76
C ALA A 569 -6.87 31.10 30.51
N ARG A 570 -6.93 30.52 29.31
CA ARG A 570 -6.75 31.25 28.05
C ARG A 570 -7.80 32.34 27.82
N THR A 571 -9.06 32.07 28.19
CA THR A 571 -10.14 33.06 28.11
C THR A 571 -9.86 34.26 29.01
N LYS A 572 -9.39 34.01 30.25
CA LYS A 572 -9.01 35.09 31.19
C LYS A 572 -7.85 35.95 30.68
N HIS A 573 -6.92 35.36 29.91
CA HIS A 573 -5.80 36.06 29.29
C HIS A 573 -6.14 36.71 27.93
N GLY A 574 -7.42 36.72 27.52
CA GLY A 574 -7.83 37.36 26.27
C GLY A 574 -7.44 36.62 24.99
N VAL A 575 -7.02 35.35 25.09
CA VAL A 575 -6.62 34.49 23.96
C VAL A 575 -7.45 33.20 23.87
N PRO A 576 -8.80 33.29 23.81
CA PRO A 576 -9.66 32.12 23.81
C PRO A 576 -9.44 31.26 22.56
N LEU A 577 -9.56 29.94 22.70
CA LEU A 577 -9.67 29.05 21.55
C LEU A 577 -11.01 29.31 20.86
N GLN A 578 -10.98 29.40 19.53
CA GLN A 578 -12.16 29.63 18.71
C GLN A 578 -12.82 28.32 18.29
N HIS A 579 -12.02 27.26 18.13
CA HIS A 579 -12.46 25.96 17.65
C HIS A 579 -11.79 24.84 18.45
N LEU A 580 -12.62 23.89 18.88
CA LEU A 580 -12.20 22.62 19.48
C LEU A 580 -12.81 21.48 18.66
N ARG A 581 -11.99 20.56 18.18
CA ARG A 581 -12.44 19.34 17.49
C ARG A 581 -11.96 18.11 18.25
N ILE A 582 -12.84 17.13 18.41
CA ILE A 582 -12.52 15.84 19.03
C ILE A 582 -13.01 14.74 18.07
N ASP A 583 -12.12 13.91 17.52
CA ASP A 583 -12.56 12.86 16.57
C ASP A 583 -13.15 11.65 17.30
N ARG A 584 -12.58 11.28 18.44
CA ARG A 584 -12.97 10.13 19.25
C ARG A 584 -13.08 10.54 20.71
N LEU A 585 -14.30 10.49 21.25
CA LEU A 585 -14.55 10.64 22.68
C LEU A 585 -14.73 9.23 23.27
N GLN A 586 -13.86 8.85 24.19
CA GLN A 586 -14.01 7.61 24.95
C GLN A 586 -14.47 7.96 26.36
N MET A 587 -15.56 7.33 26.80
CA MET A 587 -16.07 7.45 28.15
C MET A 587 -16.06 6.06 28.77
N GLU A 588 -15.46 5.93 29.94
CA GLU A 588 -15.55 4.70 30.72
C GLU A 588 -17.02 4.40 31.06
N LYS A 589 -17.44 3.14 30.92
CA LYS A 589 -18.85 2.73 31.01
C LYS A 589 -19.51 3.00 32.37
N GLU A 590 -18.74 3.32 33.41
CA GLU A 590 -19.21 3.56 34.78
C GLU A 590 -19.48 5.04 35.11
N ILE A 591 -19.47 5.92 34.12
CA ILE A 591 -19.87 7.33 34.25
C ILE A 591 -21.40 7.43 34.09
N GLY A 592 -22.11 6.90 35.10
CA GLY A 592 -23.55 7.11 35.31
C GLY A 592 -23.81 8.13 36.41
#